data_AF-A0AA48R9B4-F1
#
_entry.id   AF-A0AA48R9B4-F1
#
_cell.length_a   1.000
_cell.length_b   1.000
_cell.length_c   1.000
_cell.angle_alpha   90.00
_cell.angle_beta   90.00
_cell.angle_gamma   90.00
#
_symmetry.space_group_name_H-M   'P 1'
#
loop_
_entity.id
_entity.type
_entity.pdbx_description
1 polymer ?
#
loop_
_entity_poly.entity_id
_entity_poly.type
_entity_poly.pdbx_seq_one_letter_code
_entity_poly.pdbx_strand_id
1 'polypeptide(L)'
;MSIKLHYRDYCDRFYFAAPAELEVELFPADAGLILADSHGGMLAREAPALRLAPASRRAMLVRFGALAADRYCALAFGEELLV
;
A
#
# COMPACT_ATOMS: atom_id res chain seq x y z
N MET A 1 18.71 -13.13 5.51
CA MET A 1 18.38 -13.05 4.07
C MET A 1 17.70 -11.71 3.83
N SER A 2 18.44 -10.68 3.40
CA SER A 2 17.90 -9.33 3.21
C SER A 2 17.30 -9.24 1.81
N ILE A 3 15.99 -9.52 1.69
CA ILE A 3 15.25 -9.15 0.48
C ILE A 3 15.26 -7.62 0.47
N LYS A 4 16.01 -7.02 -0.46
CA LYS A 4 15.91 -5.58 -0.73
C LYS A 4 14.55 -5.33 -1.38
N LEU A 5 13.53 -5.15 -0.54
CA LEU A 5 12.23 -4.69 -1.00
C LEU A 5 12.37 -3.23 -1.45
N HIS A 6 12.62 -3.03 -2.75
CA HIS A 6 12.71 -1.72 -3.40
C HIS A 6 11.53 -0.79 -3.10
N TYR A 7 10.39 -1.34 -2.66
CA TYR A 7 9.20 -0.59 -2.26
C TYR A 7 9.39 0.24 -0.97
N ARG A 8 10.35 -0.11 -0.10
CA ARG A 8 10.58 0.59 1.17
C ARG A 8 10.98 2.04 0.99
N ASP A 9 11.58 2.39 -0.14
CA ASP A 9 12.01 3.76 -0.43
C ASP A 9 10.82 4.69 -0.79
N TYR A 10 9.60 4.15 -0.86
CA TYR A 10 8.39 4.87 -1.29
C TYR A 10 7.27 4.86 -0.23
N CYS A 11 7.51 4.32 0.96
CA CYS A 11 6.53 4.30 2.05
C CYS A 11 7.18 4.56 3.42
N ASP A 12 6.42 5.12 4.35
CA ASP A 12 6.87 5.25 5.74
C ASP A 12 6.81 3.92 6.51
N ARG A 13 5.90 3.05 6.09
CA ARG A 13 5.63 1.75 6.69
C ARG A 13 5.29 0.79 5.58
N PHE A 14 5.95 -0.36 5.59
CA PHE A 14 5.75 -1.40 4.59
C PHE A 14 5.00 -2.59 5.22
N TYR A 15 3.88 -2.97 4.62
CA TYR A 15 3.04 -4.08 5.06
C TYR A 15 2.86 -5.10 3.94
N PHE A 16 2.81 -6.37 4.32
CA PHE A 16 2.16 -7.41 3.53
C PHE A 16 0.70 -7.53 3.95
N ALA A 17 -0.17 -7.92 3.02
CA ALA A 17 -1.54 -8.32 3.30
C ALA A 17 -1.74 -9.77 2.87
N ALA A 18 -2.27 -10.61 3.76
CA ALA A 18 -2.39 -12.05 3.54
C ALA A 18 -3.68 -12.62 4.15
N PRO A 19 -4.21 -13.74 3.61
CA PRO A 19 -5.30 -14.47 4.25
C PRO A 19 -4.85 -15.10 5.58
N ALA A 20 -5.79 -15.34 6.51
CA ALA A 20 -5.49 -15.79 7.86
C ALA A 20 -4.98 -17.24 7.94
N GLU A 21 -5.24 -18.03 6.91
CA GLU A 21 -4.82 -19.42 6.78
C GLU A 21 -3.33 -19.56 6.45
N LEU A 22 -2.67 -18.48 6.05
CA LEU A 22 -1.26 -18.49 5.69
C LEU A 22 -0.36 -18.28 6.91
N GLU A 23 0.69 -19.09 7.03
CA GLU A 23 1.65 -19.01 8.14
C GLU A 23 2.39 -17.66 8.18
N VAL A 24 2.37 -17.00 9.34
CA VAL A 24 2.93 -15.66 9.55
C VAL A 24 4.45 -15.66 9.43
N GLU A 25 5.10 -16.79 9.74
CA GLU A 25 6.56 -16.98 9.67
C GLU A 25 7.10 -16.94 8.23
N LEU A 26 6.25 -17.11 7.22
CA LEU A 26 6.63 -16.98 5.81
C LEU A 26 7.01 -15.54 5.44
N PHE A 27 6.50 -14.56 6.20
CA PHE A 27 6.70 -13.15 5.91
C PHE A 27 7.95 -12.59 6.62
N PRO A 28 8.72 -11.71 5.97
CA PRO A 28 9.84 -11.03 6.60
C PRO A 28 9.45 -10.36 7.92
N ALA A 29 10.20 -10.66 8.98
CA ALA A 29 9.94 -10.13 10.33
C ALA A 29 10.12 -8.61 10.43
N ASP A 30 10.86 -8.01 9.49
CA ASP A 30 11.11 -6.57 9.41
C ASP A 30 10.06 -5.81 8.58
N ALA A 31 8.97 -6.47 8.19
CA ALA A 31 7.80 -5.90 7.55
C ALA A 31 6.56 -6.07 8.45
N GLY A 32 5.62 -5.14 8.34
CA GLY A 32 4.31 -5.29 8.96
C GLY A 32 3.47 -6.34 8.23
N LEU A 33 2.43 -6.80 8.91
CA LEU A 33 1.50 -7.78 8.38
C LEU A 33 0.07 -7.39 8.72
N ILE A 34 -0.78 -7.38 7.71
CA ILE A 34 -2.23 -7.23 7.80
C ILE A 34 -2.82 -8.58 7.38
N LEU A 35 -3.68 -9.16 8.21
CA LEU A 35 -4.49 -10.31 7.82
C LEU A 35 -5.80 -9.79 7.25
N ALA A 36 -6.11 -10.12 6.01
CA ALA A 36 -7.26 -9.54 5.30
C ALA A 36 -7.94 -10.56 4.38
N ASP A 37 -9.23 -10.35 4.18
CA ASP A 37 -10.09 -11.08 3.25
C ASP A 37 -10.85 -10.10 2.34
N SER A 38 -11.90 -10.56 1.65
CA SER A 38 -12.74 -9.71 0.79
C SER A 38 -13.61 -8.71 1.54
N HIS A 39 -13.79 -8.87 2.85
CA HIS A 39 -14.70 -8.05 3.66
C HIS A 39 -13.94 -7.02 4.51
N GLY A 40 -12.72 -7.34 4.96
CA GLY A 40 -11.93 -6.43 5.76
C GLY A 40 -10.54 -6.94 6.07
N GLY A 41 -9.92 -6.36 7.10
CA GLY A 41 -8.61 -6.79 7.56
C GLY A 41 -8.26 -6.28 8.96
N MET A 42 -7.30 -6.96 9.58
CA MET A 42 -6.78 -6.70 10.91
C MET A 42 -5.26 -6.57 10.88
N LEU A 43 -4.73 -5.59 11.62
CA LEU A 43 -3.30 -5.44 11.82
C LEU A 43 -2.78 -6.54 12.74
N ALA A 44 -2.05 -7.51 12.19
CA ALA A 44 -1.44 -8.60 12.95
C ALA A 44 -0.04 -8.25 13.46
N ARG A 45 0.72 -7.47 12.68
CA ARG A 45 2.05 -7.00 13.06
C ARG A 45 2.29 -5.58 12.55
N GLU A 46 2.65 -4.69 13.48
CA GLU A 46 2.99 -3.32 13.12
C GLU A 46 4.33 -3.26 12.38
N ALA A 47 4.38 -2.51 11.28
CA ALA A 47 5.61 -2.31 10.52
C ALA A 47 6.55 -1.33 11.26
N PRO A 48 7.87 -1.50 11.17
CA PRO A 48 8.80 -0.47 11.63
C PRO A 48 8.61 0.83 10.83
N ALA A 49 8.75 1.97 11.52
CA ALA A 49 8.65 3.28 10.88
C ALA A 49 9.98 3.66 10.20
N LEU A 50 9.95 3.85 8.89
CA LEU A 50 11.06 4.34 8.08
C LEU A 50 10.64 5.62 7.37
N ARG A 51 10.85 6.77 8.01
CA ARG A 51 10.32 8.03 7.48
C ARG A 51 10.91 8.40 6.11
N LEU A 52 10.03 8.65 5.16
CA LEU A 52 10.40 9.20 3.86
C LEU A 52 10.96 10.62 3.98
N ALA A 53 11.94 10.91 3.14
CA ALA A 53 12.40 12.27 2.91
C ALA A 53 11.24 13.16 2.44
N PRO A 54 11.18 14.45 2.83
CA PRO A 54 10.08 15.34 2.50
C PRO A 54 9.78 15.44 1.00
N ALA A 55 10.82 15.45 0.15
CA ALA A 55 10.66 15.48 -1.30
C ALA A 55 9.98 14.22 -1.85
N SER A 56 10.43 13.03 -1.43
CA SER A 56 9.84 11.74 -1.83
C SER A 56 8.39 11.62 -1.36
N ARG A 57 8.10 12.03 -0.12
CA ARG A 57 6.74 12.08 0.43
C ARG A 57 5.81 12.94 -0.43
N ARG A 58 6.25 14.16 -0.77
CA ARG A 58 5.46 15.06 -1.62
C ARG A 58 5.21 14.45 -2.99
N ALA A 59 6.22 13.84 -3.60
CA ALA A 59 6.09 13.19 -4.89
C ALA A 59 5.06 12.04 -4.85
N MET A 60 5.07 11.20 -3.81
CA MET A 60 4.10 10.12 -3.65
C MET A 60 2.67 10.65 -3.43
N LEU A 61 2.49 11.68 -2.61
CA LEU A 61 1.18 12.28 -2.36
C LEU A 61 0.55 12.86 -3.64
N VAL A 62 1.34 13.57 -4.45
CA VAL A 62 0.85 14.13 -5.73
C VAL A 62 0.45 13.01 -6.69
N ARG A 63 1.26 11.95 -6.81
CA ARG A 63 0.93 10.79 -7.67
C ARG A 63 -0.33 10.07 -7.20
N PHE A 64 -0.48 9.88 -5.89
CA PHE A 64 -1.68 9.28 -5.31
C PHE A 64 -2.93 10.12 -5.64
N GLY A 65 -2.87 11.44 -5.45
CA GLY A 65 -3.99 12.33 -5.74
C GLY A 65 -4.39 12.33 -7.22
N ALA A 66 -3.41 12.40 -8.13
CA ALA A 66 -3.67 12.33 -9.57
C ALA A 66 -4.36 11.01 -9.96
N LEU A 67 -3.82 9.86 -9.53
CA LEU A 67 -4.40 8.55 -9.83
C LEU A 67 -5.82 8.38 -9.24
N ALA A 68 -6.05 8.91 -8.03
CA ALA A 68 -7.36 8.89 -7.40
C ALA A 68 -8.38 9.72 -8.18
N ALA A 69 -8.00 10.92 -8.62
CA ALA A 69 -8.84 11.78 -9.44
C ALA A 69 -9.17 11.13 -10.80
N ASP A 70 -8.17 10.57 -11.49
CA ASP A 70 -8.36 9.89 -12.77
C ASP A 70 -9.36 8.74 -12.65
N ARG A 71 -9.20 7.89 -11.63
CA ARG A 71 -10.12 6.76 -11.37
C ARG A 71 -11.52 7.23 -11.01
N TYR A 72 -11.64 8.28 -10.19
CA TYR A 72 -12.93 8.86 -9.84
C TYR A 72 -13.64 9.39 -11.08
N CYS A 73 -12.94 10.17 -11.92
CA CYS A 73 -13.52 10.73 -13.14
C CYS A 73 -13.99 9.62 -14.09
N ALA A 74 -13.19 8.58 -14.28
CA ALA A 74 -13.57 7.45 -15.12
C ALA A 74 -14.84 6.72 -14.61
N LEU A 75 -15.01 6.60 -13.29
CA LEU A 75 -16.18 5.97 -12.69
C LEU A 75 -17.42 6.88 -12.68
N ALA A 76 -17.24 8.17 -12.42
CA ALA A 76 -18.33 9.12 -12.27
C ALA A 76 -18.87 9.64 -13.61
N PHE A 77 -18.01 9.78 -14.63
CA PHE A 77 -18.33 10.43 -15.90
C PHE A 77 -18.01 9.56 -17.13
N GLY A 78 -17.67 8.28 -16.96
CA GLY A 78 -17.22 7.40 -18.04
C GLY A 78 -18.21 7.24 -19.20
N GLU A 79 -19.51 7.33 -18.93
CA GLU A 79 -20.57 7.28 -19.95
C GLU A 79 -20.77 8.64 -20.66
N GLU A 80 -20.54 9.77 -19.97
CA GLU A 80 -20.70 11.12 -20.51
C GLU A 80 -19.51 11.56 -21.39
N LEU A 81 -18.34 10.94 -21.21
CA LEU A 81 -17.11 11.19 -21.98
C LEU A 81 -17.01 10.37 -23.29
N LEU A 82 -17.98 9.49 -23.57
CA LEU A 82 -18.05 8.66 -24.79
C LEU A 82 -19.03 9.18 -25.85
N VAL A 83 -19.65 10.34 -25.62
CA VAL A 83 -20.45 11.10 -26.60
C VAL A 83 -19.67 12.30 -27.08
#